data_AF-A0A819KB33-F1
#
_entry.id   AF-A0A819KB33-F1
#
_cell.length_a   1.000
_cell.length_b   1.000
_cell.length_c   1.000
_cell.angle_alpha   90.00
_cell.angle_beta   90.00
_cell.angle_gamma   90.00
#
_symmetry.space_group_name_H-M   'P 1'
#
loop_
_entity.id
_entity.type
_entity.pdbx_description
1 polymer ?
#
loop_
_entity_poly.entity_id
_entity_poly.type
_entity_poly.pdbx_seq_one_letter_code
_entity_poly.pdbx_strand_id
1 'polypeptide(L)'
;MYPKYPSLNTNYNNNNTNRNQSRNYFTTSEQRMPAFQQYIRRYEINPTFAKKLLALDGYEIVFICDDSGSMNTPLGDVYGPYKNAATRWDELKQTVSVVVDLASLLDPNGVDIYFLNRDPIFNVRHSSELIPIFTVPPEVLRSKQNEIQERKLLIFIATDGTPTNDEGYQDSLSLENVLKNERHPINRIPVSIIACTDDEQDMDYLNEWDTKIPNLDVVDDYRSEKREILKCQGTDFPFSFGDYIVKILLGAVDQTIDEWDEKKITPYDNGRW
;
A
#
# COMPACT_ATOMS: atom_id res chain seq x y z
N MET A 1 46.48 -27.87 -18.40
CA MET A 1 47.30 -26.65 -18.49
C MET A 1 46.34 -25.51 -18.80
N TYR A 2 45.99 -24.68 -17.81
CA TYR A 2 44.99 -23.61 -17.96
C TYR A 2 45.68 -22.24 -18.06
N PRO A 3 45.14 -21.30 -18.85
CA PRO A 3 45.69 -19.95 -18.96
C PRO A 3 45.46 -19.15 -17.66
N LYS A 4 46.44 -18.32 -17.29
CA LYS A 4 46.28 -17.32 -16.21
C LYS A 4 45.62 -16.07 -16.78
N TYR A 5 44.57 -15.56 -16.13
CA TYR A 5 44.08 -14.21 -16.38
C TYR A 5 45.00 -13.16 -15.70
N PRO A 6 45.20 -11.98 -16.31
CA PRO A 6 46.00 -10.91 -15.72
C PRO A 6 45.22 -10.17 -14.62
N SER A 7 45.92 -9.71 -13.59
CA SER A 7 45.37 -8.87 -12.54
C SER A 7 45.16 -7.44 -13.02
N LEU A 8 43.91 -7.00 -13.17
CA LEU A 8 43.58 -5.58 -13.36
C LEU A 8 43.45 -4.88 -12.00
N ASN A 9 44.27 -3.84 -11.81
CA ASN A 9 44.25 -2.99 -10.63
C ASN A 9 43.59 -1.65 -11.01
N THR A 10 42.39 -1.39 -10.50
CA THR A 10 41.66 -0.13 -10.74
C THR A 10 41.05 0.40 -9.45
N ASN A 11 41.68 1.43 -8.89
CA ASN A 11 41.10 2.25 -7.83
C ASN A 11 39.86 2.99 -8.35
N TYR A 12 38.66 2.60 -7.90
CA TYR A 12 37.42 3.32 -8.20
C TYR A 12 37.04 4.28 -7.06
N ASN A 13 36.84 5.56 -7.41
CA ASN A 13 36.51 6.63 -6.47
C ASN A 13 35.01 6.67 -6.13
N ASN A 14 34.55 5.80 -5.23
CA ASN A 14 33.13 5.67 -4.86
C ASN A 14 32.55 6.85 -4.01
N ASN A 15 33.31 7.91 -3.73
CA ASN A 15 32.94 8.93 -2.74
C ASN A 15 32.11 10.12 -3.27
N ASN A 16 31.88 10.25 -4.58
CA ASN A 16 31.16 11.39 -5.17
C ASN A 16 29.73 11.08 -5.64
N THR A 17 29.40 9.84 -5.99
CA THR A 17 28.04 9.43 -6.44
C THR A 17 27.03 9.55 -5.31
N ASN A 18 27.28 8.87 -4.18
CA ASN A 18 26.35 8.82 -3.04
C ASN A 18 26.05 10.22 -2.50
N ARG A 19 27.04 11.12 -2.44
CA ARG A 19 26.84 12.52 -2.00
C ARG A 19 25.88 13.30 -2.89
N ASN A 20 25.86 13.05 -4.19
CA ASN A 20 24.95 13.73 -5.11
C ASN A 20 23.54 13.11 -5.08
N GLN A 21 23.42 11.78 -4.96
CA GLN A 21 22.12 11.14 -4.73
C GLN A 21 21.49 11.64 -3.43
N SER A 22 22.13 11.46 -2.28
CA SER A 22 21.54 11.86 -0.98
C SER A 22 21.15 13.34 -0.95
N ARG A 23 21.99 14.22 -1.51
CA ARG A 23 21.71 15.66 -1.55
C ARG A 23 20.49 16.00 -2.42
N ASN A 24 20.33 15.31 -3.56
CA ASN A 24 19.13 15.45 -4.39
C ASN A 24 17.88 14.93 -3.65
N TYR A 25 17.93 13.74 -3.04
CA TYR A 25 16.83 13.17 -2.24
C TYR A 25 16.35 14.14 -1.16
N PHE A 26 17.26 14.74 -0.38
CA PHE A 26 16.92 15.75 0.64
C PHE A 26 16.26 17.01 0.05
N THR A 27 16.72 17.53 -1.09
CA THR A 27 16.04 18.68 -1.73
C THR A 27 14.66 18.33 -2.27
N THR A 28 14.42 17.10 -2.74
CA THR A 28 13.09 16.71 -3.23
C THR A 28 12.10 16.49 -2.09
N SER A 29 12.52 16.00 -0.93
CA SER A 29 11.62 15.85 0.23
C SER A 29 11.25 17.20 0.85
N GLU A 30 12.18 18.17 0.94
CA GLU A 30 11.84 19.56 1.31
C GLU A 30 10.80 20.18 0.36
N GLN A 31 10.89 19.92 -0.94
CA GLN A 31 9.96 20.44 -1.94
C GLN A 31 8.55 19.81 -1.87
N ARG A 32 8.42 18.54 -1.45
CA ARG A 32 7.11 17.88 -1.29
C ARG A 32 6.44 18.19 0.05
N MET A 33 7.19 18.57 1.08
CA MET A 33 6.69 18.84 2.43
C MET A 33 5.50 19.83 2.50
N PRO A 34 5.41 20.94 1.73
CA PRO A 34 4.24 21.81 1.74
C PRO A 34 2.97 21.15 1.21
N ALA A 35 3.10 20.31 0.17
CA ALA A 35 2.00 19.55 -0.41
C ALA A 35 1.55 18.43 0.54
N PHE A 36 2.49 17.72 1.17
CA PHE A 36 2.20 16.76 2.24
C PHE A 36 1.42 17.40 3.38
N GLN A 37 1.87 18.54 3.92
CA GLN A 37 1.14 19.26 4.95
C GLN A 37 -0.24 19.77 4.49
N GLN A 38 -0.42 20.11 3.21
CA GLN A 38 -1.73 20.45 2.65
C GLN A 38 -2.65 19.22 2.57
N TYR A 39 -2.11 18.05 2.22
CA TYR A 39 -2.83 16.78 2.21
C TYR A 39 -3.29 16.40 3.63
N ILE A 40 -2.38 16.40 4.61
CA ILE A 40 -2.69 16.13 6.03
C ILE A 40 -3.86 17.01 6.52
N ARG A 41 -3.84 18.31 6.21
CA ARG A 41 -4.95 19.23 6.55
C ARG A 41 -6.24 18.96 5.77
N ARG A 42 -6.16 18.53 4.51
CA ARG A 42 -7.33 18.27 3.64
C ARG A 42 -8.13 17.05 4.08
N TYR A 43 -7.44 16.03 4.62
CA TYR A 43 -8.04 14.78 5.07
C TYR A 43 -8.17 14.67 6.59
N GLU A 44 -7.88 15.76 7.33
CA GLU A 44 -7.97 15.85 8.80
C GLU A 44 -7.11 14.81 9.56
N ILE A 45 -6.04 14.32 8.92
CA ILE A 45 -5.16 13.27 9.46
C ILE A 45 -4.50 13.74 10.77
N ASN A 46 -4.59 12.92 11.82
CA ASN A 46 -4.01 13.22 13.13
C ASN A 46 -2.49 13.56 13.02
N PRO A 47 -1.99 14.69 13.57
CA PRO A 47 -0.59 15.08 13.47
C PRO A 47 0.44 14.09 14.07
N THR A 48 0.02 13.18 14.94
CA THR A 48 0.86 12.09 15.44
C THR A 48 0.99 10.96 14.42
N PHE A 49 -0.09 10.63 13.72
CA PHE A 49 -0.11 9.63 12.66
C PHE A 49 0.58 10.15 11.39
N ALA A 50 0.40 11.44 11.06
CA ALA A 50 1.11 12.13 9.99
C ALA A 50 2.65 12.06 10.14
N LYS A 51 3.19 11.94 11.36
CA LYS A 51 4.62 11.73 11.60
C LYS A 51 5.05 10.29 11.33
N LYS A 52 4.19 9.30 11.61
CA LYS A 52 4.47 7.88 11.31
C LYS A 52 4.57 7.62 9.81
N LEU A 53 3.79 8.34 8.98
CA LEU A 53 3.89 8.26 7.51
C LEU A 53 5.31 8.56 6.96
N LEU A 54 6.11 9.34 7.68
CA LEU A 54 7.50 9.61 7.30
C LEU A 54 8.42 8.37 7.42
N ALA A 55 7.97 7.29 8.07
CA ALA A 55 8.66 6.00 8.06
C ALA A 55 8.64 5.31 6.68
N LEU A 56 7.80 5.78 5.74
CA LEU A 56 7.77 5.34 4.35
C LEU A 56 8.78 6.07 3.45
N ASP A 57 9.52 7.06 3.96
CA ASP A 57 10.61 7.69 3.19
C ASP A 57 11.69 6.65 2.83
N GLY A 58 12.09 6.62 1.56
CA GLY A 58 13.01 5.59 1.05
C GLY A 58 12.42 4.20 0.81
N TYR A 59 11.09 4.05 0.81
CA TYR A 59 10.44 2.92 0.14
C TYR A 59 10.38 3.14 -1.40
N GLU A 60 10.17 2.05 -2.12
CA GLU A 60 9.45 1.97 -3.40
C GLU A 60 8.00 1.60 -3.06
N ILE A 61 7.02 2.31 -3.64
CA ILE A 61 5.59 2.01 -3.42
C ILE A 61 4.95 1.48 -4.70
N VAL A 62 4.27 0.34 -4.57
CA VAL A 62 3.59 -0.36 -5.67
C VAL A 62 2.15 -0.67 -5.30
N PHE A 63 1.22 -0.51 -6.25
CA PHE A 63 -0.14 -1.00 -6.17
C PHE A 63 -0.37 -2.13 -7.19
N ILE A 64 -1.20 -3.09 -6.81
CA ILE A 64 -1.77 -4.14 -7.66
C ILE A 64 -3.30 -4.01 -7.52
N CYS A 65 -3.98 -3.68 -8.61
CA CYS A 65 -5.41 -3.37 -8.60
C CYS A 65 -6.23 -4.38 -9.39
N ASP A 66 -7.17 -5.04 -8.73
CA ASP A 66 -8.16 -5.90 -9.37
C ASP A 66 -9.07 -5.09 -10.30
N ASP A 67 -9.28 -5.63 -11.49
CA ASP A 67 -10.09 -5.07 -12.57
C ASP A 67 -10.92 -6.13 -13.28
N SER A 68 -11.10 -7.28 -12.61
CA SER A 68 -11.84 -8.42 -13.10
C SER A 68 -13.36 -8.14 -13.19
N GLY A 69 -14.12 -9.14 -13.63
CA GLY A 69 -15.57 -9.00 -13.80
C GLY A 69 -16.31 -8.67 -12.50
N SER A 70 -15.89 -9.26 -11.37
CA SER A 70 -16.54 -9.14 -10.05
C SER A 70 -16.53 -7.70 -9.51
N MET A 71 -15.48 -6.93 -9.81
CA MET A 71 -15.37 -5.51 -9.45
C MET A 71 -16.55 -4.65 -9.95
N ASN A 72 -17.29 -5.09 -10.98
CA ASN A 72 -18.49 -4.41 -11.47
C ASN A 72 -19.75 -4.68 -10.62
N THR A 73 -19.65 -5.46 -9.55
CA THR A 73 -20.74 -5.74 -8.61
C THR A 73 -21.17 -4.44 -7.92
N PRO A 74 -22.48 -4.12 -7.89
CA PRO A 74 -22.98 -2.95 -7.17
C PRO A 74 -22.80 -3.09 -5.66
N LEU A 75 -22.31 -2.03 -5.01
CA LEU A 75 -22.20 -1.97 -3.55
C LEU A 75 -23.59 -1.77 -2.92
N GLY A 76 -23.88 -2.47 -1.83
CA GLY A 76 -25.22 -2.50 -1.23
C GLY A 76 -25.73 -1.17 -0.66
N ASP A 77 -24.84 -0.24 -0.27
CA ASP A 77 -25.22 0.93 0.55
C ASP A 77 -24.40 2.20 0.19
N VAL A 78 -25.06 3.25 -0.31
CA VAL A 78 -24.40 4.45 -0.88
C VAL A 78 -24.33 5.63 0.09
N TYR A 79 -23.49 5.50 1.12
CA TYR A 79 -23.18 6.53 2.12
C TYR A 79 -21.67 6.54 2.46
N GLY A 80 -21.23 7.53 3.26
CA GLY A 80 -19.81 7.72 3.61
C GLY A 80 -19.06 8.66 2.65
N PRO A 81 -17.72 8.57 2.56
CA PRO A 81 -16.92 9.37 1.63
C PRO A 81 -17.16 8.94 0.18
N TYR A 82 -17.35 7.65 -0.06
CA TYR A 82 -17.56 7.03 -1.37
C TYR A 82 -19.01 7.13 -1.87
N LYS A 83 -19.68 8.27 -1.59
CA LYS A 83 -21.08 8.53 -1.95
C LYS A 83 -21.41 8.50 -3.46
N ASN A 84 -20.39 8.35 -4.31
CA ASN A 84 -20.52 8.20 -5.76
C ASN A 84 -20.00 6.84 -6.26
N ALA A 85 -19.57 5.93 -5.37
CA ALA A 85 -19.29 4.55 -5.77
C ALA A 85 -20.61 3.85 -6.09
N ALA A 86 -20.79 3.44 -7.34
CA ALA A 86 -21.91 2.59 -7.74
C ALA A 86 -21.53 1.10 -7.66
N THR A 87 -20.24 0.80 -7.72
CA THR A 87 -19.66 -0.54 -7.79
C THR A 87 -18.39 -0.64 -6.95
N ARG A 88 -17.99 -1.87 -6.61
CA ARG A 88 -16.71 -2.20 -5.94
C ARG A 88 -15.51 -1.56 -6.65
N TRP A 89 -15.57 -1.51 -7.98
CA TRP A 89 -14.61 -0.85 -8.87
C TRP A 89 -14.50 0.66 -8.66
N ASP A 90 -15.61 1.35 -8.41
CA ASP A 90 -15.61 2.79 -8.17
C ASP A 90 -15.11 3.12 -6.76
N GLU A 91 -15.28 2.21 -5.80
CA GLU A 91 -14.67 2.29 -4.47
C GLU A 91 -13.17 2.04 -4.52
N LEU A 92 -12.70 1.01 -5.25
CA LEU A 92 -11.27 0.80 -5.51
C LEU A 92 -10.64 2.05 -6.13
N LYS A 93 -11.25 2.61 -7.19
CA LYS A 93 -10.76 3.85 -7.81
C LYS A 93 -10.67 5.00 -6.82
N GLN A 94 -11.68 5.20 -5.97
CA GLN A 94 -11.69 6.30 -5.01
C GLN A 94 -10.66 6.09 -3.90
N THR A 95 -10.55 4.88 -3.35
CA THR A 95 -9.55 4.50 -2.35
C THR A 95 -8.13 4.67 -2.92
N VAL A 96 -7.83 4.00 -4.03
CA VAL A 96 -6.50 4.03 -4.67
C VAL A 96 -6.13 5.44 -5.11
N SER A 97 -7.03 6.22 -5.72
CA SER A 97 -6.76 7.63 -6.08
C SER A 97 -6.30 8.45 -4.87
N VAL A 98 -7.02 8.33 -3.76
CA VAL A 98 -6.72 9.05 -2.52
C VAL A 98 -5.36 8.60 -1.95
N VAL A 99 -5.11 7.30 -1.84
CA VAL A 99 -3.87 6.74 -1.28
C VAL A 99 -2.66 7.07 -2.18
N VAL A 100 -2.80 6.99 -3.50
CA VAL A 100 -1.76 7.34 -4.50
C VAL A 100 -1.32 8.80 -4.37
N ASP A 101 -2.25 9.75 -4.20
CA ASP A 101 -1.94 11.18 -4.05
C ASP A 101 -1.17 11.51 -2.74
N LEU A 102 -1.16 10.60 -1.76
CA LEU A 102 -0.32 10.70 -0.55
C LEU A 102 0.98 9.91 -0.70
N ALA A 103 0.92 8.72 -1.28
CA ALA A 103 2.09 7.87 -1.51
C ALA A 103 3.11 8.52 -2.47
N SER A 104 2.67 9.24 -3.51
CA SER A 104 3.55 9.99 -4.42
C SER A 104 4.22 11.22 -3.77
N LEU A 105 3.74 11.65 -2.60
CA LEU A 105 4.39 12.66 -1.77
C LEU A 105 5.46 12.04 -0.86
N LEU A 106 5.46 10.72 -0.68
CA LEU A 106 6.43 9.97 0.09
C LEU A 106 7.53 9.39 -0.82
N ASP A 107 7.18 8.72 -1.93
CA ASP A 107 8.17 8.26 -2.93
C ASP A 107 8.62 9.41 -3.87
N PRO A 108 9.92 9.74 -3.97
CA PRO A 108 10.44 10.76 -4.88
C PRO A 108 10.27 10.47 -6.38
N ASN A 109 10.07 9.21 -6.77
CA ASN A 109 9.92 8.80 -8.17
C ASN A 109 8.45 8.90 -8.63
N GLY A 110 7.50 8.76 -7.70
CA GLY A 110 6.12 8.40 -7.96
C GLY A 110 5.86 6.96 -7.49
N VAL A 111 4.68 6.43 -7.77
CA VAL A 111 4.29 5.05 -7.43
C VAL A 111 4.03 4.24 -8.69
N ASP A 112 4.30 2.94 -8.66
CA ASP A 112 3.97 2.05 -9.78
C ASP A 112 2.64 1.34 -9.53
N ILE A 113 1.85 1.16 -10.58
CA ILE A 113 0.48 0.63 -10.48
C ILE A 113 0.29 -0.43 -11.55
N TYR A 114 0.20 -1.67 -11.06
CA TYR A 114 -0.09 -2.86 -11.80
C TYR A 114 -1.56 -3.27 -11.56
N PHE A 115 -2.07 -4.23 -12.33
CA PHE A 115 -3.51 -4.42 -12.54
C PHE A 115 -3.88 -5.92 -12.60
N LEU A 116 -4.99 -6.34 -13.24
CA LEU A 116 -5.32 -7.77 -13.48
C LEU A 116 -5.73 -8.23 -14.92
N ASN A 117 -5.89 -7.39 -15.98
CA ASN A 117 -6.04 -7.83 -17.43
C ASN A 117 -5.24 -7.33 -18.83
N ARG A 118 -4.46 -6.32 -19.42
CA ARG A 118 -3.71 -4.94 -19.61
C ARG A 118 -2.40 -4.31 -18.93
N ASP A 119 -1.32 -4.06 -19.67
CA ASP A 119 -0.01 -3.54 -19.17
C ASP A 119 0.03 -2.49 -18.01
N PRO A 120 0.98 -2.60 -17.03
CA PRO A 120 1.10 -1.69 -15.88
C PRO A 120 1.52 -0.25 -16.22
N ILE A 121 1.36 0.65 -15.25
CA ILE A 121 1.72 2.08 -15.31
C ILE A 121 2.81 2.36 -14.28
N PHE A 122 3.85 3.12 -14.65
CA PHE A 122 5.01 3.39 -13.80
C PHE A 122 5.17 4.88 -13.47
N ASN A 123 5.71 5.19 -12.29
CA ASN A 123 6.07 6.53 -11.80
C ASN A 123 4.88 7.51 -11.74
N VAL A 124 3.68 7.02 -11.41
CA VAL A 124 2.47 7.83 -11.22
C VAL A 124 2.67 8.82 -10.08
N ARG A 125 2.29 10.07 -10.29
CA ARG A 125 2.49 11.17 -9.32
C ARG A 125 1.19 11.82 -8.87
N HIS A 126 0.10 11.67 -9.63
CA HIS A 126 -1.21 12.19 -9.27
C HIS A 126 -2.35 11.30 -9.79
N SER A 127 -3.41 11.18 -9.00
CA SER A 127 -4.59 10.35 -9.26
C SER A 127 -5.29 10.60 -10.60
N SER A 128 -5.12 11.79 -11.20
CA SER A 128 -5.60 12.09 -12.56
C SER A 128 -5.01 11.20 -13.65
N GLU A 129 -3.84 10.60 -13.41
CA GLU A 129 -3.16 9.71 -14.36
C GLU A 129 -3.83 8.31 -14.43
N LEU A 130 -4.65 7.96 -13.43
CA LEU A 130 -5.34 6.66 -13.31
C LEU A 130 -6.59 6.55 -14.19
N ILE A 131 -7.15 7.68 -14.61
CA ILE A 131 -8.47 7.80 -15.25
C ILE A 131 -8.64 6.92 -16.53
N PRO A 132 -7.66 6.77 -17.45
CA PRO A 132 -7.97 6.27 -18.80
C PRO A 132 -7.82 4.76 -19.06
N ILE A 133 -7.28 3.94 -18.15
CA ILE A 133 -6.69 2.62 -18.50
C ILE A 133 -6.84 1.57 -17.40
N PHE A 134 -7.36 0.38 -17.72
CA PHE A 134 -7.56 -0.76 -16.80
C PHE A 134 -7.34 -2.12 -17.52
N THR A 135 -7.16 -3.26 -16.81
CA THR A 135 -6.58 -4.60 -17.22
C THR A 135 -4.98 -4.64 -16.86
N VAL A 136 -3.91 -5.54 -16.58
CA VAL A 136 -3.17 -6.95 -16.67
C VAL A 136 -2.60 -7.53 -15.37
N PRO A 137 -2.60 -8.88 -15.11
CA PRO A 137 -2.03 -9.44 -13.89
C PRO A 137 -0.49 -9.44 -13.92
N PRO A 138 0.20 -9.24 -12.79
CA PRO A 138 1.54 -8.67 -12.86
C PRO A 138 2.63 -9.44 -12.11
N GLU A 139 3.75 -9.68 -12.78
CA GLU A 139 4.93 -10.37 -12.22
C GLU A 139 5.80 -9.47 -11.31
N VAL A 140 5.16 -8.69 -10.42
CA VAL A 140 5.73 -7.55 -9.68
C VAL A 140 7.03 -7.91 -8.95
N LEU A 141 7.00 -8.94 -8.09
CA LEU A 141 8.12 -9.29 -7.21
C LEU A 141 9.41 -9.63 -7.98
N ARG A 142 9.29 -10.19 -9.19
CA ARG A 142 10.44 -10.47 -10.07
C ARG A 142 10.91 -9.21 -10.78
N SER A 143 9.99 -8.35 -11.22
CA SER A 143 10.33 -7.08 -11.87
C SER A 143 11.10 -6.11 -10.95
N LYS A 144 10.89 -6.18 -9.62
CA LYS A 144 11.46 -5.26 -8.60
C LYS A 144 12.66 -5.80 -7.80
N GLN A 145 13.28 -6.91 -8.21
CA GLN A 145 14.36 -7.56 -7.43
C GLN A 145 15.64 -6.72 -7.25
N ASN A 146 15.88 -5.71 -8.09
CA ASN A 146 17.04 -4.82 -7.94
C ASN A 146 16.72 -3.70 -6.95
N GLU A 147 15.54 -3.11 -7.08
CA GLU A 147 15.01 -2.03 -6.26
C GLU A 147 14.92 -2.44 -4.78
N ILE A 148 14.50 -3.69 -4.50
CA ILE A 148 14.45 -4.28 -3.15
C ILE A 148 15.82 -4.30 -2.45
N GLN A 149 16.93 -4.27 -3.19
CA GLN A 149 18.28 -4.23 -2.59
C GLN A 149 18.65 -2.82 -2.12
N GLU A 150 18.23 -1.78 -2.85
CA GLU A 150 18.50 -0.38 -2.50
C GLU A 150 17.46 0.16 -1.50
N ARG A 151 16.17 0.07 -1.86
CA ARG A 151 15.02 0.54 -1.08
C ARG A 151 14.19 -0.63 -0.54
N LYS A 152 13.31 -0.37 0.43
CA LYS A 152 12.24 -1.33 0.79
C LYS A 152 11.14 -1.26 -0.27
N LEU A 153 10.31 -2.29 -0.40
CA LEU A 153 9.18 -2.34 -1.31
C LEU A 153 7.88 -2.47 -0.49
N LEU A 154 6.96 -1.52 -0.61
CA LEU A 154 5.62 -1.65 -0.02
C LEU A 154 4.63 -1.94 -1.15
N ILE A 155 3.89 -3.04 -1.01
CA ILE A 155 2.92 -3.49 -2.02
C ILE A 155 1.50 -3.35 -1.44
N PHE A 156 0.64 -2.65 -2.16
CA PHE A 156 -0.79 -2.64 -1.94
C PHE A 156 -1.47 -3.60 -2.90
N ILE A 157 -2.37 -4.46 -2.42
CA ILE A 157 -3.20 -5.33 -3.28
C ILE A 157 -4.67 -4.97 -3.02
N ALA A 158 -5.33 -4.35 -3.98
CA ALA A 158 -6.75 -4.01 -3.88
C ALA A 158 -7.59 -4.99 -4.71
N THR A 159 -8.50 -5.73 -4.08
CA THR A 159 -9.29 -6.84 -4.70
C THR A 159 -10.61 -7.07 -4.00
N ASP A 160 -11.56 -7.75 -4.64
CA ASP A 160 -12.90 -8.03 -4.12
C ASP A 160 -13.21 -9.50 -3.81
N GLY A 161 -12.21 -10.39 -3.80
CA GLY A 161 -12.42 -11.77 -3.35
C GLY A 161 -11.22 -12.72 -3.41
N THR A 162 -11.50 -13.98 -3.76
CA THR A 162 -10.48 -15.05 -3.82
C THR A 162 -9.73 -15.04 -5.17
N PRO A 163 -8.37 -15.09 -5.19
CA PRO A 163 -7.61 -15.15 -6.44
C PRO A 163 -7.92 -16.43 -7.22
N THR A 164 -7.86 -16.35 -8.55
CA THR A 164 -8.03 -17.49 -9.46
C THR A 164 -6.80 -17.72 -10.33
N ASN A 165 -6.64 -18.96 -10.80
CA ASN A 165 -5.61 -19.35 -11.76
C ASN A 165 -6.05 -19.10 -13.22
N ASP A 166 -5.16 -19.39 -14.19
CA ASP A 166 -5.42 -19.23 -15.64
C ASP A 166 -6.65 -20.00 -16.17
N GLU A 167 -7.13 -21.00 -15.43
CA GLU A 167 -8.32 -21.80 -15.76
C GLU A 167 -9.62 -21.28 -15.08
N GLY A 168 -9.50 -20.25 -14.24
CA GLY A 168 -10.61 -19.65 -13.48
C GLY A 168 -10.96 -20.36 -12.17
N TYR A 169 -10.12 -21.29 -11.69
CA TYR A 169 -10.31 -21.96 -10.41
C TYR A 169 -9.66 -21.17 -9.27
N GLN A 170 -10.29 -21.14 -8.09
CA GLN A 170 -9.74 -20.50 -6.88
C GLN A 170 -8.37 -21.09 -6.51
N ASP A 171 -7.38 -20.23 -6.32
CA ASP A 171 -6.00 -20.60 -5.97
C ASP A 171 -5.39 -19.64 -4.94
N SER A 172 -6.04 -19.56 -3.78
CA SER A 172 -5.49 -18.85 -2.61
C SER A 172 -4.19 -19.48 -2.10
N LEU A 173 -3.96 -20.78 -2.32
CA LEU A 173 -2.74 -21.47 -1.89
C LEU A 173 -1.48 -20.96 -2.62
N SER A 174 -1.56 -20.67 -3.92
CA SER A 174 -0.44 -20.05 -4.65
C SER A 174 -0.13 -18.64 -4.12
N LEU A 175 -1.16 -17.82 -3.85
CA LEU A 175 -0.97 -16.49 -3.26
C LEU A 175 -0.39 -16.57 -1.83
N GLU A 176 -0.88 -17.50 -1.00
CA GLU A 176 -0.36 -17.78 0.34
C GLU A 176 1.13 -18.14 0.29
N ASN A 177 1.52 -19.01 -0.66
CA ASN A 177 2.91 -19.39 -0.86
C ASN A 177 3.77 -18.19 -1.25
N VAL A 178 3.32 -17.32 -2.16
CA VAL A 178 4.05 -16.10 -2.53
C VAL A 178 4.22 -15.18 -1.31
N LEU A 179 3.15 -14.94 -0.56
CA LEU A 179 3.14 -14.06 0.63
C LEU A 179 4.00 -14.60 1.79
N LYS A 180 4.14 -15.93 1.94
CA LYS A 180 4.97 -16.55 2.98
C LYS A 180 6.42 -16.78 2.54
N ASN A 181 6.64 -17.26 1.31
CA ASN A 181 7.89 -17.89 0.90
C ASN A 181 8.66 -17.14 -0.21
N GLU A 182 8.04 -16.22 -0.94
CA GLU A 182 8.72 -15.49 -2.05
C GLU A 182 9.04 -14.02 -1.72
N ARG A 183 8.41 -13.45 -0.68
CA ARG A 183 8.79 -12.13 -0.14
C ARG A 183 10.14 -12.21 0.58
N HIS A 184 11.23 -11.95 -0.12
CA HIS A 184 12.59 -12.10 0.39
C HIS A 184 13.47 -10.84 0.22
N PRO A 185 14.04 -10.28 1.31
CA PRO A 185 13.77 -10.59 2.72
C PRO A 185 12.44 -9.97 3.17
N ILE A 186 11.63 -10.74 3.91
CA ILE A 186 10.23 -10.39 4.26
C ILE A 186 10.09 -9.01 4.94
N ASN A 187 11.03 -8.64 5.81
CA ASN A 187 11.06 -7.35 6.51
C ASN A 187 11.42 -6.12 5.63
N ARG A 188 11.72 -6.34 4.35
CA ARG A 188 11.83 -5.28 3.33
C ARG A 188 10.67 -5.27 2.33
N ILE A 189 9.74 -6.23 2.42
CA ILE A 189 8.59 -6.37 1.50
C ILE A 189 7.27 -6.50 2.29
N PRO A 190 6.87 -5.50 3.10
CA PRO A 190 5.52 -5.44 3.65
C PRO A 190 4.45 -5.39 2.55
N VAL A 191 3.30 -5.98 2.83
CA VAL A 191 2.13 -5.99 1.94
C VAL A 191 0.91 -5.56 2.75
N SER A 192 0.10 -4.64 2.22
CA SER A 192 -1.23 -4.35 2.76
C SER A 192 -2.28 -4.71 1.70
N ILE A 193 -3.35 -5.38 2.11
CA ILE A 193 -4.43 -5.82 1.23
C ILE A 193 -5.66 -4.96 1.52
N ILE A 194 -6.21 -4.33 0.49
CA ILE A 194 -7.35 -3.41 0.57
C ILE A 194 -8.58 -4.15 0.05
N ALA A 195 -9.46 -4.58 0.97
CA ALA A 195 -10.70 -5.23 0.59
C ALA A 195 -11.64 -4.23 -0.10
N CYS A 196 -12.15 -4.61 -1.28
CA CYS A 196 -13.09 -3.82 -2.06
C CYS A 196 -14.43 -4.56 -2.21
N THR A 197 -14.93 -5.15 -1.11
CA THR A 197 -16.12 -6.01 -1.10
C THR A 197 -16.96 -5.78 0.15
N ASP A 198 -18.27 -6.00 0.00
CA ASP A 198 -19.29 -6.00 1.04
C ASP A 198 -19.73 -7.42 1.46
N ASP A 199 -19.08 -8.47 0.95
CA ASP A 199 -19.26 -9.87 1.38
C ASP A 199 -18.08 -10.35 2.23
N GLU A 200 -18.33 -10.54 3.53
CA GLU A 200 -17.34 -10.98 4.53
C GLU A 200 -16.79 -12.39 4.21
N GLN A 201 -17.58 -13.27 3.57
CA GLN A 201 -17.19 -14.68 3.33
C GLN A 201 -16.10 -14.83 2.26
N ASP A 202 -16.07 -13.93 1.27
CA ASP A 202 -15.03 -13.94 0.24
C ASP A 202 -13.65 -13.52 0.79
N MET A 203 -13.58 -12.96 2.02
CA MET A 203 -12.37 -12.42 2.64
C MET A 203 -11.94 -13.12 3.95
N ASP A 204 -12.72 -14.08 4.47
CA ASP A 204 -12.39 -14.89 5.67
C ASP A 204 -10.94 -15.45 5.65
N TYR A 205 -10.46 -15.86 4.47
CA TYR A 205 -9.11 -16.41 4.31
C TYR A 205 -8.00 -15.37 4.49
N LEU A 206 -8.26 -14.09 4.16
CA LEU A 206 -7.33 -12.99 4.36
C LEU A 206 -7.22 -12.62 5.84
N ASN A 207 -8.35 -12.60 6.55
CA ASN A 207 -8.39 -12.40 8.00
C ASN A 207 -7.66 -13.54 8.75
N GLU A 208 -7.68 -14.77 8.22
CA GLU A 208 -6.83 -15.85 8.72
C GLU A 208 -5.33 -15.60 8.47
N TRP A 209 -4.98 -15.05 7.30
CA TRP A 209 -3.58 -14.81 6.91
C TRP A 209 -2.94 -13.63 7.62
N ASP A 210 -3.69 -12.54 7.82
CA ASP A 210 -3.30 -11.33 8.53
C ASP A 210 -2.55 -11.66 9.84
N THR A 211 -3.26 -12.33 10.75
CA THR A 211 -2.76 -12.80 12.04
C THR A 211 -1.60 -13.82 11.99
N LYS A 212 -1.19 -14.29 10.80
CA LYS A 212 -0.24 -15.40 10.60
C LYS A 212 0.94 -15.10 9.68
N ILE A 213 0.86 -14.07 8.84
CA ILE A 213 1.87 -13.74 7.82
C ILE A 213 2.59 -12.45 8.24
N PRO A 214 3.88 -12.50 8.65
CA PRO A 214 4.58 -11.32 9.12
C PRO A 214 4.63 -10.21 8.07
N ASN A 215 4.37 -8.97 8.49
CA ASN A 215 4.28 -7.80 7.61
C ASN A 215 3.26 -7.99 6.46
N LEU A 216 2.14 -8.65 6.77
CA LEU A 216 0.85 -8.48 6.09
C LEU A 216 -0.03 -7.57 6.97
N ASP A 217 -1.02 -6.92 6.37
CA ASP A 217 -2.12 -6.21 7.03
C ASP A 217 -3.31 -6.24 6.05
N VAL A 218 -4.51 -6.48 6.54
CA VAL A 218 -5.75 -6.53 5.75
C VAL A 218 -6.67 -5.41 6.22
N VAL A 219 -6.98 -4.48 5.32
CA VAL A 219 -7.77 -3.28 5.61
C VAL A 219 -9.09 -3.35 4.85
N ASP A 220 -10.17 -3.29 5.61
CA ASP A 220 -11.54 -3.44 5.12
C ASP A 220 -12.08 -2.13 4.51
N ASP A 221 -13.31 -2.13 3.97
CA ASP A 221 -13.95 -0.87 3.55
C ASP A 221 -13.98 0.13 4.73
N TYR A 222 -13.80 1.44 4.47
CA TYR A 222 -13.75 2.47 5.52
C TYR A 222 -14.91 2.41 6.54
N ARG A 223 -16.12 1.95 6.13
CA ARG A 223 -17.27 1.78 7.03
C ARG A 223 -17.11 0.56 7.93
N SER A 224 -16.60 -0.56 7.40
CA SER A 224 -16.37 -1.81 8.13
C SER A 224 -15.15 -1.69 9.04
N GLU A 225 -14.01 -1.25 8.51
CA GLU A 225 -12.82 -0.86 9.27
C GLU A 225 -13.17 0.06 10.45
N LYS A 226 -13.93 1.13 10.19
CA LYS A 226 -14.41 2.03 11.26
C LYS A 226 -15.37 1.38 12.25
N ARG A 227 -16.19 0.42 11.81
CA ARG A 227 -17.11 -0.35 12.68
C ARG A 227 -16.31 -1.22 13.64
N GLU A 228 -15.27 -1.88 13.14
CA GLU A 228 -14.33 -2.72 13.89
C GLU A 228 -13.52 -1.92 14.92
N ILE A 229 -12.87 -0.83 14.50
CA ILE A 229 -12.15 0.09 15.40
C ILE A 229 -13.08 0.67 16.48
N LEU A 230 -14.31 1.10 16.15
CA LEU A 230 -15.25 1.63 17.16
C LEU A 230 -15.81 0.55 18.10
N LYS A 231 -15.92 -0.71 17.63
CA LYS A 231 -16.28 -1.91 18.41
C LYS A 231 -15.19 -2.27 19.42
N CYS A 232 -13.92 -2.13 19.05
CA CYS A 232 -12.78 -2.35 19.95
C CYS A 232 -12.51 -1.16 20.89
N GLN A 233 -12.22 0.01 20.32
CA GLN A 233 -11.78 1.19 21.05
C GLN A 233 -12.93 1.83 21.85
N GLY A 234 -14.11 1.95 21.25
CA GLY A 234 -15.31 2.59 21.80
C GLY A 234 -15.85 3.70 20.89
N THR A 235 -17.13 4.03 21.04
CA THR A 235 -17.88 4.92 20.12
C THR A 235 -17.34 6.35 20.00
N ASP A 236 -16.62 6.84 21.02
CA ASP A 236 -16.07 8.20 21.07
C ASP A 236 -14.65 8.29 20.49
N PHE A 237 -14.07 7.18 20.01
CA PHE A 237 -12.72 7.12 19.47
C PHE A 237 -12.61 7.95 18.16
N PRO A 238 -11.67 8.91 18.05
CA PRO A 238 -11.50 9.68 16.84
C PRO A 238 -10.78 8.84 15.76
N PHE A 239 -11.58 8.33 14.82
CA PHE A 239 -11.13 7.73 13.57
C PHE A 239 -11.80 8.46 12.39
N SER A 240 -11.04 9.25 11.66
CA SER A 240 -11.46 9.98 10.46
C SER A 240 -11.20 9.17 9.18
N PHE A 241 -11.65 9.69 8.03
CA PHE A 241 -11.23 9.13 6.74
C PHE A 241 -9.72 9.37 6.48
N GLY A 242 -9.12 10.39 7.11
CA GLY A 242 -7.66 10.56 7.13
C GLY A 242 -6.95 9.41 7.85
N ASP A 243 -7.43 9.04 9.02
CA ASP A 243 -6.81 7.99 9.83
C ASP A 243 -6.98 6.60 9.20
N TYR A 244 -8.03 6.41 8.38
CA TYR A 244 -8.19 5.24 7.52
C TYR A 244 -7.12 5.15 6.41
N ILE A 245 -6.84 6.25 5.71
CA ILE A 245 -5.73 6.32 4.73
C ILE A 245 -4.38 6.02 5.42
N VAL A 246 -4.24 6.37 6.70
CA VAL A 246 -3.08 6.00 7.52
C VAL A 246 -3.03 4.49 7.79
N LYS A 247 -4.14 3.80 8.17
CA LYS A 247 -4.11 2.34 8.39
C LYS A 247 -3.67 1.61 7.13
N ILE A 248 -4.29 1.89 5.98
CA ILE A 248 -3.82 1.38 4.67
C ILE A 248 -2.31 1.57 4.50
N LEU A 249 -1.82 2.81 4.62
CA LEU A 249 -0.41 3.10 4.32
C LEU A 249 0.60 2.48 5.31
N LEU A 250 0.17 2.06 6.51
CA LEU A 250 1.10 1.75 7.60
C LEU A 250 0.85 0.47 8.39
N GLY A 251 -0.30 -0.20 8.33
CA GLY A 251 -0.57 -1.39 9.15
C GLY A 251 0.53 -2.45 9.01
N ALA A 252 0.82 -2.85 7.76
CA ALA A 252 1.89 -3.80 7.41
C ALA A 252 3.32 -3.40 7.85
N VAL A 253 3.52 -2.14 8.26
CA VAL A 253 4.80 -1.49 8.55
C VAL A 253 4.95 -1.11 10.04
N ASP A 254 3.83 -0.81 10.72
CA ASP A 254 3.76 -0.24 12.07
C ASP A 254 2.64 -0.92 12.86
N GLN A 255 3.03 -1.93 13.64
CA GLN A 255 2.13 -2.76 14.45
C GLN A 255 1.24 -1.94 15.43
N THR A 256 1.58 -0.67 15.75
CA THR A 256 0.71 0.16 16.61
C THR A 256 -0.36 0.94 15.84
N ILE A 257 -0.50 0.68 14.53
CA ILE A 257 -1.58 1.14 13.66
C ILE A 257 -2.41 -0.06 13.21
N ASP A 258 -1.72 -1.14 12.85
CA ASP A 258 -2.23 -2.50 12.65
C ASP A 258 -3.27 -2.88 13.73
N GLU A 259 -2.85 -2.89 15.01
CA GLU A 259 -3.63 -3.33 16.18
C GLU A 259 -4.84 -2.43 16.59
N TRP A 260 -5.30 -1.49 15.75
CA TRP A 260 -6.38 -0.54 16.11
C TRP A 260 -7.78 -1.17 16.21
N ASP A 261 -8.07 -2.19 15.41
CA ASP A 261 -9.28 -3.01 15.47
C ASP A 261 -9.12 -4.16 16.50
N GLU A 262 -7.92 -4.74 16.66
CA GLU A 262 -7.69 -5.82 17.62
C GLU A 262 -7.68 -5.38 19.10
N LYS A 263 -6.98 -4.28 19.45
CA LYS A 263 -6.51 -4.01 20.82
C LYS A 263 -6.74 -2.57 21.25
N LYS A 264 -7.31 -2.35 22.45
CA LYS A 264 -7.51 -1.00 23.00
C LYS A 264 -6.18 -0.27 23.22
N ILE A 265 -5.97 0.83 22.49
CA ILE A 265 -4.75 1.64 22.63
C ILE A 265 -4.85 2.56 23.86
N THR A 266 -3.77 2.62 24.66
CA THR A 266 -3.79 3.26 25.98
C THR A 266 -2.57 4.15 26.24
N PRO A 267 -2.75 5.39 26.74
CA PRO A 267 -3.90 6.27 26.54
C PRO A 267 -3.82 6.98 25.17
N TYR A 268 -4.97 7.24 24.54
CA TYR A 268 -5.06 8.16 23.39
C TYR A 268 -4.70 9.57 23.88
N ASP A 269 -3.57 10.13 23.45
CA ASP A 269 -3.26 11.54 23.69
C ASP A 269 -4.22 12.38 22.83
N ASN A 270 -5.23 12.97 23.48
CA ASN A 270 -6.30 13.74 22.85
C ASN A 270 -5.83 15.13 22.37
N GLY A 271 -4.69 15.18 21.69
CA GLY A 271 -4.00 16.36 21.17
C GLY A 271 -4.71 17.02 19.99
N ARG A 272 -6.01 17.29 20.13
CA ARG A 272 -6.79 18.17 19.27
C ARG A 272 -6.23 19.60 19.38
N TRP A 273 -5.94 20.20 18.24
CA TRP A 273 -5.61 21.62 18.06
C TRP A 273 -6.52 22.19 16.98
#